data_AF-A0A831SNJ2-F1
#
_entry.id   AF-A0A831SNJ2-F1
#
_cell.length_a   1.000
_cell.length_b   1.000
_cell.length_c   1.000
_cell.angle_alpha   90.00
_cell.angle_beta   90.00
_cell.angle_gamma   90.00
#
_symmetry.space_group_name_H-M   'P 1'
#
loop_
_entity.id
_entity.type
_entity.pdbx_description
1 polymer ?
#
loop_
_entity_poly.entity_id
_entity_poly.type
_entity_poly.pdbx_seq_one_letter_code
_entity_poly.pdbx_strand_id
1 'polypeptide(L)'
;MKPLFPALVGMFLFIVAGCASVSATGSDCGPDEQPTPEVLVKQAEIKYGQYLAANAGDRAVATEQTAEYLRRLQGVKEVTVRGSNTLFLIMDDGNELLLMLGQDRL
;
A
#
# COMPACT_ATOMS: atom_id res chain seq x y z
N MET A 1 17.93 -37.25 -50.36
CA MET A 1 17.60 -35.82 -50.26
C MET A 1 17.07 -35.55 -48.85
N LYS A 2 17.57 -34.47 -48.21
CA LYS A 2 17.30 -34.04 -46.81
C LYS A 2 15.82 -33.74 -46.55
N PRO A 3 15.35 -33.92 -45.31
CA PRO A 3 14.64 -32.83 -44.63
C PRO A 3 15.47 -32.31 -43.45
N LEU A 4 15.88 -31.04 -43.55
CA LEU A 4 16.43 -30.23 -42.48
C LEU A 4 15.26 -29.49 -41.83
N PHE A 5 14.80 -29.94 -40.66
CA PHE A 5 14.05 -29.10 -39.73
C PHE A 5 15.02 -28.64 -38.65
N PRO A 6 15.22 -27.32 -38.46
CA PRO A 6 16.18 -26.84 -37.49
C PRO A 6 15.64 -27.05 -36.08
N ALA A 7 16.51 -27.61 -35.25
CA ALA A 7 16.39 -27.71 -33.81
C ALA A 7 16.10 -26.34 -33.20
N LEU A 8 14.91 -26.19 -32.60
CA LEU A 8 14.68 -25.14 -31.62
C LEU A 8 14.93 -25.78 -30.24
N VAL A 9 16.21 -25.76 -29.92
CA VAL A 9 16.83 -26.16 -28.66
C VAL A 9 16.07 -25.51 -27.51
N GLY A 10 15.56 -26.36 -26.62
CA GLY A 10 15.10 -25.92 -25.31
C GLY A 10 16.24 -25.23 -24.58
N MET A 11 16.01 -23.99 -24.19
CA MET A 11 16.85 -23.33 -23.20
C MET A 11 16.02 -23.21 -21.92
N PHE A 12 16.11 -24.27 -21.11
CA PHE A 12 15.91 -24.20 -19.67
C PHE A 12 16.84 -23.11 -19.12
N LEU A 13 16.28 -22.00 -18.65
CA LEU A 13 17.01 -21.11 -17.76
C LEU A 13 16.62 -21.46 -16.33
N PHE A 14 17.49 -22.28 -15.72
CA PHE A 14 17.50 -22.56 -14.31
C PHE A 14 17.71 -21.27 -13.51
N ILE A 15 16.90 -21.16 -12.48
CA ILE A 15 16.90 -20.17 -11.41
C ILE A 15 18.27 -20.14 -10.73
N VAL A 16 18.86 -18.95 -10.58
CA VAL A 16 19.82 -18.68 -9.51
C VAL A 16 19.23 -17.58 -8.64
N ALA A 17 18.83 -18.00 -7.44
CA ALA A 17 18.40 -17.17 -6.34
C ALA A 17 19.53 -16.23 -5.91
N GLY A 18 19.23 -14.93 -5.89
CA GLY A 18 20.00 -13.92 -5.14
C GLY A 18 19.09 -13.34 -4.06
N CYS A 19 19.22 -13.86 -2.84
CA CYS A 19 18.63 -13.27 -1.65
C CYS A 19 19.35 -11.97 -1.29
N ALA A 20 18.61 -10.88 -1.13
CA ALA A 20 18.97 -9.80 -0.21
C ALA A 20 17.70 -9.03 0.20
N SER A 21 16.99 -9.63 1.18
CA SER A 21 16.46 -8.97 2.37
C SER A 21 15.83 -7.57 2.23
N VAL A 22 14.50 -7.50 2.37
CA VAL A 22 13.86 -6.95 3.57
C VAL A 22 12.40 -7.38 3.55
N SER A 23 11.95 -7.81 4.72
CA SER A 23 10.60 -8.25 5.05
C SER A 23 9.54 -7.25 4.60
N ALA A 24 9.06 -7.38 3.37
CA ALA A 24 7.72 -6.95 3.03
C ALA A 24 6.81 -8.10 3.46
N THR A 25 6.39 -8.11 4.73
CA THR A 25 5.13 -8.73 5.13
C THR A 25 4.02 -7.97 4.42
N GLY A 26 3.90 -8.16 3.11
CA GLY A 26 2.64 -8.05 2.41
C GLY A 26 1.83 -9.21 2.95
N SER A 27 1.03 -8.93 3.97
CA SER A 27 -0.06 -9.81 4.32
C SER A 27 -0.93 -9.86 3.08
N ASP A 28 -0.88 -10.99 2.36
CA ASP A 28 -1.85 -11.36 1.35
C ASP A 28 -3.21 -11.48 2.07
N CYS A 29 -3.85 -10.34 2.34
CA CYS A 29 -5.25 -10.31 2.69
C CYS A 29 -6.00 -10.76 1.44
N GLY A 30 -6.70 -11.89 1.54
CA GLY A 30 -7.58 -12.34 0.47
C GLY A 30 -8.60 -11.25 0.11
N PRO A 31 -9.18 -11.29 -1.11
CA PRO A 31 -10.08 -10.26 -1.60
C PRO A 31 -11.38 -10.08 -0.78
N ASP A 32 -11.65 -10.96 0.20
CA ASP A 32 -12.83 -10.95 1.06
C ASP A 32 -12.53 -10.57 2.53
N GLU A 33 -11.29 -10.24 2.88
CA GLU A 33 -10.93 -9.91 4.27
C GLU A 33 -10.92 -8.40 4.48
N GLN A 34 -11.83 -7.91 5.33
CA GLN A 34 -11.86 -6.51 5.75
C GLN A 34 -10.50 -6.14 6.35
N PRO A 35 -9.84 -5.04 5.90
CA PRO A 35 -8.51 -4.70 6.38
C PRO A 35 -8.57 -4.39 7.88
N THR A 36 -7.70 -5.05 8.64
CA THR A 36 -7.58 -4.77 10.08
C THR A 36 -7.10 -3.33 10.30
N PRO A 37 -7.39 -2.74 11.47
CA PRO A 37 -6.88 -1.41 11.83
C PRO A 37 -5.39 -1.21 11.58
N GLU A 38 -4.56 -2.22 11.88
CA GLU A 38 -3.12 -2.17 11.74
C GLU A 38 -2.69 -2.10 10.27
N VAL A 39 -3.42 -2.80 9.39
CA VAL A 39 -3.18 -2.76 7.94
C VAL A 39 -3.57 -1.38 7.40
N LEU A 40 -4.68 -0.81 7.85
CA LEU A 40 -5.10 0.54 7.46
C LEU A 40 -4.08 1.61 7.87
N VAL A 41 -3.56 1.54 9.10
CA VAL A 41 -2.52 2.46 9.58
C VAL A 41 -1.28 2.38 8.68
N LYS A 42 -0.79 1.16 8.38
CA LYS A 42 0.38 0.96 7.52
C LYS A 42 0.16 1.49 6.11
N GLN A 43 -1.00 1.21 5.51
CA GLN A 43 -1.33 1.69 4.17
C GLN A 43 -1.44 3.23 4.14
N ALA A 44 -2.06 3.83 5.17
CA ALA A 44 -2.18 5.28 5.30
C ALA A 44 -0.80 5.96 5.38
N GLU A 45 0.13 5.42 6.17
CA GLU A 45 1.50 5.95 6.27
C GLU A 45 2.27 5.85 4.95
N ILE A 46 2.19 4.70 4.28
CA ILE A 46 2.84 4.50 2.98
C ILE A 46 2.30 5.51 1.95
N LYS A 47 0.98 5.66 1.87
CA LYS A 47 0.33 6.59 0.93
C LYS A 47 0.61 8.04 1.26
N TYR A 48 0.54 8.43 2.53
CA TYR A 48 0.93 9.75 2.97
C TYR A 48 2.38 10.07 2.58
N GLY A 49 3.31 9.14 2.77
CA GLY A 49 4.69 9.32 2.36
C GLY A 49 4.86 9.54 0.85
N GLN A 50 4.07 8.84 0.02
CA GLN A 50 4.05 9.01 -1.43
C GLN A 50 3.48 10.37 -1.83
N TYR A 51 2.34 10.76 -1.26
CA TYR A 51 1.71 12.04 -1.56
C TYR A 51 2.53 13.22 -1.05
N LEU A 52 3.18 13.09 0.11
CA LEU A 52 4.05 14.14 0.63
C LEU A 52 5.24 14.40 -0.31
N ALA A 53 5.87 13.34 -0.84
CA ALA A 53 6.93 13.48 -1.82
C ALA A 53 6.44 14.07 -3.15
N ALA A 54 5.27 13.65 -3.63
CA ALA A 54 4.67 14.14 -4.87
C ALA A 54 4.26 15.62 -4.80
N ASN A 55 3.91 16.12 -3.62
CA ASN A 55 3.44 17.49 -3.40
C ASN A 55 4.51 18.37 -2.72
N ALA A 56 5.80 18.10 -2.95
CA ALA A 56 6.92 18.92 -2.46
C ALA A 56 6.91 19.21 -0.93
N GLY A 57 6.42 18.26 -0.14
CA GLY A 57 6.33 18.41 1.32
C GLY A 57 5.06 19.11 1.82
N ASP A 58 4.09 19.43 0.96
CA ASP A 58 2.80 19.95 1.38
C ASP A 58 2.01 18.88 2.15
N ARG A 59 2.03 19.02 3.48
CA ARG A 59 1.39 18.08 4.40
C ARG A 59 -0.14 18.11 4.29
N ALA A 60 -0.72 19.29 4.07
CA ALA A 60 -2.18 19.42 3.98
C ALA A 60 -2.71 18.69 2.74
N VAL A 61 -2.08 18.90 1.58
CA VAL A 61 -2.44 18.20 0.34
C VAL A 61 -2.19 16.70 0.46
N ALA A 62 -1.06 16.29 1.04
CA ALA A 62 -0.76 14.88 1.25
C ALA A 62 -1.79 14.19 2.17
N THR A 63 -2.24 14.87 3.22
CA THR A 63 -3.25 14.35 4.14
C THR A 63 -4.61 14.20 3.48
N GLU A 64 -5.04 15.20 2.70
CA GLU A 64 -6.31 15.11 1.96
C GLU A 64 -6.28 13.98 0.93
N GLN A 65 -5.16 13.81 0.20
CA GLN A 65 -5.01 12.71 -0.74
C GLN A 65 -4.98 11.34 -0.04
N THR A 66 -4.38 11.24 1.14
CA THR A 66 -4.47 10.03 1.97
C THR A 66 -5.90 9.77 2.41
N ALA A 67 -6.65 10.79 2.82
CA ALA A 67 -8.06 10.64 3.19
C ALA A 67 -8.90 10.12 2.02
N GLU A 68 -8.71 10.71 0.83
CA GLU A 68 -9.36 10.29 -0.42
C GLU A 68 -9.06 8.84 -0.80
N TYR A 69 -7.84 8.38 -0.55
CA TYR A 69 -7.49 6.98 -0.74
C TYR A 69 -8.23 6.07 0.26
N LEU A 70 -8.21 6.41 1.55
CA LEU A 70 -8.82 5.59 2.60
C LEU A 70 -10.34 5.49 2.45
N ARG A 71 -11.01 6.54 1.97
CA ARG A 71 -12.45 6.54 1.64
C ARG A 71 -12.85 5.49 0.60
N ARG A 72 -11.90 4.99 -0.20
CA ARG A 72 -12.15 4.00 -1.28
C ARG A 72 -11.88 2.58 -0.83
N LEU A 73 -11.35 2.39 0.37
CA LEU A 73 -11.08 1.06 0.90
C LEU A 73 -12.37 0.43 1.44
N GLN A 74 -12.54 -0.86 1.17
CA GLN A 74 -13.60 -1.64 1.82
C GLN A 74 -13.33 -1.68 3.33
N GLY A 75 -14.38 -1.68 4.15
CA GLY A 75 -14.25 -1.64 5.60
C GLY A 75 -14.13 -0.24 6.19
N VAL A 76 -14.06 0.81 5.36
CA VAL A 76 -14.00 2.21 5.79
C VAL A 76 -15.34 2.89 5.50
N LYS A 77 -16.02 3.30 6.56
CA LYS A 77 -17.32 3.98 6.48
C LYS A 77 -17.16 5.49 6.30
N GLU A 78 -16.24 6.10 7.05
CA GLU A 78 -16.04 7.55 7.05
C GLU A 78 -14.57 7.90 7.27
N VAL A 79 -14.11 8.97 6.61
CA VAL A 79 -12.79 9.57 6.86
C VAL A 79 -12.93 11.09 6.94
N THR A 80 -12.52 11.64 8.08
CA THR A 80 -12.52 13.08 8.36
C THR A 80 -11.08 13.58 8.52
N VAL A 81 -10.74 14.65 7.79
CA VAL A 81 -9.47 15.36 7.95
C VAL A 81 -9.56 16.30 9.16
N ARG A 82 -8.65 16.15 10.13
CA ARG A 82 -8.62 16.93 11.38
C ARG A 82 -7.45 17.90 11.47
N GLY A 83 -6.49 17.81 10.56
CA GLY A 83 -5.32 18.68 10.53
C GLY A 83 -4.42 18.36 9.34
N SER A 84 -3.26 19.03 9.26
CA SER A 84 -2.32 18.85 8.16
C SER A 84 -1.61 17.49 8.12
N ASN A 85 -1.82 16.63 9.12
CA ASN A 85 -1.29 15.27 9.19
C ASN A 85 -2.17 14.37 10.06
N THR A 86 -3.45 14.71 10.26
CA THR A 86 -4.33 13.99 11.19
C THR A 86 -5.62 13.59 10.49
N LEU A 87 -5.94 12.31 10.57
CA LEU A 87 -7.17 11.73 10.05
C LEU A 87 -7.94 11.04 11.17
N PHE A 88 -9.26 11.15 11.14
CA PHE A 88 -10.17 10.37 11.95
C PHE A 88 -10.98 9.46 11.04
N LEU A 89 -10.95 8.16 11.32
CA LEU A 89 -11.61 7.13 10.53
C LEU A 89 -12.67 6.42 11.36
N ILE A 90 -13.79 6.11 10.71
CA ILE A 90 -14.81 5.21 11.22
C ILE A 90 -14.86 4.02 10.25
N MET A 91 -14.70 2.82 10.78
CA MET A 91 -14.77 1.57 10.03
C MET A 91 -16.22 1.05 9.96
N ASP A 92 -16.49 0.15 9.02
CA ASP A 92 -17.82 -0.43 8.82
C ASP A 92 -18.30 -1.27 10.02
N ASP A 93 -17.37 -1.81 10.80
CA ASP A 93 -17.63 -2.55 12.04
C ASP A 93 -17.88 -1.62 13.25
N GLY A 94 -17.80 -0.30 13.06
CA GLY A 94 -17.98 0.71 14.10
C GLY A 94 -16.70 1.06 14.86
N ASN A 95 -15.55 0.47 14.53
CA ASN A 95 -14.28 0.84 15.13
C ASN A 95 -13.83 2.24 14.67
N GLU A 96 -13.22 2.99 15.58
CA GLU A 96 -12.75 4.34 15.32
C GLU A 96 -11.22 4.40 15.43
N LEU A 97 -10.58 5.09 14.48
CA LEU A 97 -9.13 5.25 14.45
C LEU A 97 -8.75 6.71 14.28
N LEU A 98 -7.92 7.21 15.19
CA LEU A 98 -7.23 8.49 15.03
C LEU A 98 -5.81 8.22 14.50
N LEU A 99 -5.53 8.66 13.28
CA LEU A 99 -4.23 8.51 12.65
C LEU A 99 -3.50 9.86 12.68
N MET A 100 -2.28 9.87 13.23
CA MET A 100 -1.35 10.98 13.04
C MET A 100 -0.23 10.52 12.11
N LEU A 101 -0.22 11.08 10.91
CA LEU A 101 0.61 10.67 9.79
C LEU A 101 2.02 11.27 9.86
N GLY A 102 3.01 10.49 9.45
CA GLY A 102 4.40 10.94 9.35
C GLY A 102 5.10 11.15 10.69
N GLN A 103 4.67 10.44 11.74
CA GLN A 103 5.32 10.49 13.06
C GLN A 103 6.79 10.06 13.02
N ASP A 104 7.13 9.07 12.19
CA ASP A 104 8.49 8.56 12.05
C ASP A 104 9.42 9.48 11.23
N ARG A 105 8.95 10.66 10.81
CA ARG A 105 9.66 11.59 9.91
C ARG A 105 10.00 12.92 10.57
N LEU A 106 9.99 12.97 11.91
CA LEU A 106 10.42 14.12 12.73
C LEU A 106 11.84 13.94 13.25
#